data_AF-A0A916P9W4-F1
#
_entry.id   AF-A0A916P9W4-F1
#
_cell.length_a   1.000
_cell.length_b   1.000
_cell.length_c   1.000
_cell.angle_alpha   90.00
_cell.angle_beta   90.00
_cell.angle_gamma   90.00
#
_symmetry.space_group_name_H-M   'P 1'
#
loop_
_entity.id
_entity.type
_entity.pdbx_description
1 polymer ?
#
loop_
_entity_poly.entity_id
_entity_poly.type
_entity_poly.pdbx_seq_one_letter_code
_entity_poly.pdbx_strand_id
1 'polypeptide(L)'
;MFSDDLSGMAAISDRFGVSEAVLRTLQAGADIALWVTTKEVPAVLDRLEQALRAGELPMSAVDRSVVRVATMKGPKGGTKRLPRAVREQQMLDAAVQMFSVNG
;
A
#
# COMPACT_ATOMS: atom_id res chain seq x y z
N MET A 1 -13.38 0.75 0.29
CA MET A 1 -14.09 2.04 0.46
C MET A 1 -13.05 3.14 0.64
N PHE A 2 -13.18 4.23 -0.10
CA PHE A 2 -12.32 5.41 0.05
C PHE A 2 -12.92 6.34 1.10
N SER A 3 -12.08 6.98 1.92
CA SER A 3 -12.52 8.16 2.69
C SER A 3 -12.71 9.33 1.73
N ASP A 4 -13.75 10.14 1.96
CA ASP A 4 -13.84 11.49 1.40
C ASP A 4 -12.74 12.37 2.02
N ASP A 5 -12.34 13.43 1.32
CA ASP A 5 -11.16 14.26 1.61
C ASP A 5 -11.07 14.72 3.09
N LEU A 6 -10.04 14.27 3.81
CA LEU A 6 -9.84 14.64 5.22
C LEU A 6 -9.37 16.09 5.39
N SER A 7 -8.99 16.77 4.30
CA SER A 7 -8.61 18.19 4.33
C SER A 7 -9.80 19.15 4.18
N GLY A 8 -10.87 18.72 3.49
CA GLY A 8 -12.14 19.43 3.31
C GLY A 8 -13.19 19.11 4.38
N MET A 9 -12.99 18.06 5.19
CA MET A 9 -13.74 17.81 6.42
C MET A 9 -13.25 18.76 7.55
N ALA A 10 -13.55 20.06 7.42
CA ALA A 10 -13.27 21.11 8.41
C ALA A 10 -13.83 20.86 9.83
N ALA A 11 -14.49 19.72 10.08
CA ALA A 11 -14.93 19.27 11.39
C ALA A 11 -13.90 18.40 12.15
N ILE A 12 -12.85 17.88 11.49
CA ILE A 12 -11.88 16.97 12.12
C ILE A 12 -10.55 17.66 12.48
N SER A 13 -10.13 18.67 11.71
CA SER A 13 -8.88 19.42 11.94
C SER A 13 -8.87 20.26 13.22
N ASP A 14 -10.04 20.72 13.68
CA ASP A 14 -10.15 21.64 14.83
C ASP A 14 -10.12 20.93 16.19
N ARG A 15 -10.18 19.59 16.22
CA ARG A 15 -10.17 18.78 17.46
C ARG A 15 -9.10 17.70 17.51
N PHE A 16 -8.55 17.27 16.38
CA PHE A 16 -7.55 16.21 16.33
C PHE A 16 -6.50 16.51 15.27
N GLY A 17 -5.21 16.47 15.65
CA GLY A 17 -4.12 16.61 14.68
C GLY A 17 -4.21 15.55 13.57
N VAL A 18 -3.64 15.85 12.39
CA VAL A 18 -3.71 15.01 11.18
C VAL A 18 -3.45 13.53 11.45
N SER A 19 -2.45 13.20 12.29
CA SER A 19 -2.12 11.82 12.67
C SER A 19 -3.28 11.07 13.35
N GLU A 20 -4.02 11.73 14.23
CA GLU A 20 -5.14 11.13 14.96
C GLU A 20 -6.39 11.03 14.07
N ALA A 21 -6.60 12.01 13.18
CA ALA A 21 -7.63 11.95 12.15
C ALA A 21 -7.43 10.75 11.20
N VAL A 22 -6.18 10.53 10.75
CA VAL A 22 -5.82 9.37 9.92
C VAL A 22 -6.09 8.06 10.66
N LEU A 23 -5.65 7.94 11.92
CA LEU A 23 -5.91 6.72 12.69
C LEU A 23 -7.40 6.41 12.81
N ARG A 24 -8.23 7.39 13.20
CA ARG A 24 -9.68 7.16 13.35
C ARG A 24 -10.34 6.78 12.03
N THR A 25 -9.89 7.36 10.93
CA THR A 25 -10.38 7.01 9.60
C THR A 25 -10.10 5.54 9.27
N LEU A 26 -8.90 5.05 9.58
CA LEU A 26 -8.56 3.64 9.38
C LEU A 26 -9.29 2.72 10.37
N GLN A 27 -9.46 3.12 11.62
CA GLN A 27 -10.26 2.39 12.61
C GLN A 27 -11.74 2.28 12.21
N ALA A 28 -12.29 3.30 11.55
CA ALA A 28 -13.64 3.29 10.98
C ALA A 28 -13.78 2.36 9.76
N GLY A 29 -12.67 1.77 9.28
CA GLY A 29 -12.66 0.79 8.20
C GLY A 29 -12.39 1.36 6.81
N ALA A 30 -11.97 2.63 6.70
CA ALA A 30 -11.50 3.17 5.43
C ALA A 30 -10.21 2.48 4.99
N ASP A 31 -10.04 2.32 3.67
CA ASP A 31 -8.84 1.70 3.09
C ASP A 31 -7.71 2.69 2.86
N ILE A 32 -8.09 3.95 2.60
CA ILE A 32 -7.19 5.04 2.25
C ILE A 32 -7.67 6.28 3.01
N ALA A 33 -6.80 6.82 3.85
CA ALA A 33 -6.95 8.14 4.45
C ALA A 33 -6.29 9.17 3.51
N LEU A 34 -7.07 10.12 3.01
CA LEU A 34 -6.63 11.11 2.02
C LEU A 34 -6.54 12.50 2.66
N TRP A 35 -5.41 13.18 2.51
CA TRP A 35 -5.22 14.60 2.88
C TRP A 35 -4.27 15.29 1.90
N VAL A 36 -4.17 16.63 1.94
CA VAL A 36 -3.60 17.46 0.83
C VAL A 36 -2.19 18.01 1.07
N THR A 37 -1.52 17.62 2.15
CA THR A 37 -0.16 18.09 2.49
C THR A 37 0.79 16.92 2.75
N THR A 38 2.08 17.07 2.44
CA THR A 38 3.06 15.98 2.66
C THR A 38 3.86 16.14 3.96
N LYS A 39 3.78 17.30 4.62
CA LYS A 39 4.60 17.65 5.79
C LYS A 39 4.31 16.75 7.01
N GLU A 40 3.10 16.22 7.13
CA GLU A 40 2.68 15.38 8.26
C GLU A 40 2.98 13.89 8.07
N VAL A 41 3.44 13.46 6.89
CA VAL A 41 3.66 12.02 6.59
C VAL A 41 4.49 11.32 7.68
N PRO A 42 5.64 11.86 8.16
CA PRO A 42 6.42 11.19 9.20
C PRO A 42 5.62 11.00 10.50
N ALA A 43 4.97 12.07 10.98
CA ALA A 43 4.19 12.03 12.22
C ALA A 43 2.95 11.15 12.12
N VAL A 44 2.38 10.98 10.93
CA VAL A 44 1.28 10.05 10.67
C VAL A 44 1.76 8.61 10.76
N LEU A 45 2.88 8.28 10.13
CA LEU A 45 3.46 6.94 10.18
C LEU A 45 3.84 6.55 11.61
N ASP A 46 4.51 7.44 12.34
CA ASP A 46 4.87 7.21 13.75
C ASP A 46 3.65 6.88 14.62
N ARG A 47 2.55 7.63 14.43
CA ARG A 47 1.30 7.41 15.17
C ARG A 47 0.63 6.07 14.82
N LEU A 48 0.62 5.69 13.54
CA LEU A 48 0.04 4.41 13.10
C LEU A 48 0.85 3.22 13.59
N GLU A 49 2.17 3.32 13.60
CA GLU A 49 3.03 2.30 14.20
C GLU A 49 2.82 2.18 15.72
N GLN A 50 2.66 3.31 16.42
CA GLN A 50 2.30 3.29 17.84
C GLN A 50 0.94 2.63 18.06
N ALA A 51 -0.07 2.94 17.23
CA ALA A 51 -1.39 2.33 17.31
C ALA A 51 -1.36 0.82 17.08
N LEU A 52 -0.53 0.34 16.14
CA LEU A 52 -0.29 -1.10 15.92
C LEU A 52 0.32 -1.76 17.17
N ARG A 53 1.38 -1.16 17.73
CA ARG A 53 2.05 -1.67 18.94
C ARG A 53 1.12 -1.67 20.17
N ALA A 54 0.25 -0.68 20.27
CA ALA A 54 -0.72 -0.53 21.37
C ALA A 54 -2.00 -1.38 21.17
N GLY A 55 -2.19 -1.99 19.99
CA GLY A 55 -3.42 -2.74 19.67
C GLY A 55 -4.64 -1.87 19.33
N GLU A 56 -4.46 -0.57 19.20
CA GLU A 56 -5.51 0.38 18.77
C GLU A 56 -5.87 0.21 17.29
N LEU A 57 -4.94 -0.28 16.48
CA LEU A 57 -5.14 -0.63 15.08
C LEU A 57 -4.73 -2.09 14.87
N PRO A 58 -5.65 -3.03 14.61
CA PRO A 58 -5.27 -4.42 14.43
C PRO A 58 -4.57 -4.63 13.07
N MET A 59 -3.49 -5.41 13.06
CA MET A 59 -2.75 -5.73 11.83
C MET A 59 -3.66 -6.34 10.75
N SER A 60 -4.64 -7.16 11.15
CA SER A 60 -5.63 -7.73 10.23
C SER A 60 -6.52 -6.69 9.53
N ALA A 61 -6.72 -5.50 10.10
CA ALA A 61 -7.38 -4.40 9.39
C ALA A 61 -6.44 -3.80 8.34
N VAL A 62 -5.17 -3.60 8.69
CA VAL A 62 -4.14 -3.11 7.75
C VAL A 62 -3.98 -4.05 6.56
N ASP A 63 -3.80 -5.36 6.81
CA ASP A 63 -3.64 -6.37 5.76
C ASP A 63 -4.81 -6.38 4.78
N ARG A 64 -6.05 -6.34 5.31
CA ARG A 64 -7.27 -6.29 4.49
C ARG A 64 -7.31 -5.05 3.61
N SER A 65 -6.96 -3.88 4.15
CA SER A 65 -6.92 -2.63 3.38
C SER A 65 -5.83 -2.66 2.30
N VAL A 66 -4.63 -3.16 2.63
CA VAL A 66 -3.53 -3.30 1.66
C VAL A 66 -3.90 -4.22 0.50
N VAL A 67 -4.54 -5.37 0.77
CA VAL A 67 -5.01 -6.28 -0.29
C VAL A 67 -6.01 -5.57 -1.22
N ARG A 68 -7.00 -4.87 -0.67
CA ARG A 68 -7.99 -4.13 -1.49
C ARG A 68 -7.32 -3.05 -2.35
N VAL A 69 -6.41 -2.27 -1.77
CA VAL A 69 -5.68 -1.22 -2.49
C VAL A 69 -4.75 -1.80 -3.56
N ALA A 70 -4.11 -2.95 -3.30
CA ALA A 70 -3.28 -3.64 -4.28
C ALA A 70 -4.09 -4.19 -5.45
N THR A 71 -5.24 -4.83 -5.18
CA THR A 71 -6.18 -5.28 -6.21
C THR A 71 -6.66 -4.12 -7.08
N MET A 72 -7.00 -2.99 -6.45
CA MET A 72 -7.43 -1.78 -7.14
C MET A 72 -6.35 -1.17 -8.04
N LYS A 73 -5.09 -1.16 -7.60
CA LYS A 73 -3.96 -0.67 -8.41
C LYS A 73 -3.60 -1.62 -9.56
N GLY A 74 -4.09 -2.87 -9.51
CA GLY A 74 -3.75 -3.91 -10.47
C GLY A 74 -2.27 -4.29 -10.42
N PRO A 75 -1.83 -5.21 -11.28
CA PRO A 75 -0.43 -5.56 -11.41
C PRO A 75 0.36 -4.31 -11.83
N LYS A 76 1.32 -3.87 -11.01
CA LYS A 76 2.25 -2.83 -11.46
C LYS A 76 3.02 -3.37 -12.66
N GLY A 77 2.91 -2.70 -13.81
CA GLY A 77 3.71 -2.94 -15.00
C GLY A 77 5.18 -2.53 -14.82
N GLY A 78 5.81 -2.97 -13.73
CA GLY A 78 7.25 -2.89 -13.55
C GLY A 78 7.90 -3.90 -14.49
N THR A 79 8.71 -3.39 -15.41
CA THR A 79 9.20 -4.04 -16.64
C THR A 79 8.17 -4.03 -17.78
N LYS A 80 8.53 -3.34 -18.86
CA LYS A 80 7.91 -3.51 -20.18
C LYS A 80 7.83 -5.01 -20.44
N ARG A 81 6.62 -5.58 -20.38
CA ARG A 81 6.39 -7.01 -20.67
C ARG A 81 7.04 -7.31 -22.01
N LEU A 82 8.10 -8.11 -21.99
CA LEU A 82 8.62 -8.70 -23.22
C LEU A 82 7.48 -9.53 -23.83
N PRO A 83 7.25 -9.46 -25.15
CA PRO A 83 6.26 -10.31 -25.81
C PRO A 83 6.47 -11.77 -25.40
N ARG A 84 5.38 -12.54 -25.26
CA ARG A 84 5.42 -13.91 -24.73
C ARG A 84 6.51 -14.79 -25.37
N ALA A 85 6.74 -14.63 -26.66
CA ALA A 85 7.79 -15.31 -27.42
C ALA A 85 9.22 -15.05 -26.88
N VAL A 86 9.52 -13.82 -26.44
CA VAL A 86 10.84 -13.48 -25.88
C VAL A 86 11.04 -14.11 -24.51
N ARG A 87 9.97 -14.26 -23.71
CA ARG A 87 10.04 -14.97 -22.42
C ARG A 87 10.25 -16.47 -22.61
N GLU A 88 9.59 -17.07 -23.60
CA GLU A 88 9.77 -18.49 -23.93
C GLU A 88 11.19 -18.75 -24.45
N GLN A 89 11.75 -17.87 -25.29
CA GLN A 89 13.13 -17.98 -25.76
C GLN A 89 14.16 -17.84 -24.63
N GLN A 90 14.03 -16.84 -23.75
CA GLN A 90 14.95 -16.67 -22.62
C GLN A 90 14.92 -17.85 -21.64
N MET A 91 13.74 -18.45 -21.43
CA MET A 91 13.62 -19.68 -20.63
C MET A 91 14.32 -20.86 -21.30
N LEU A 92 14.21 -20.98 -22.63
CA LEU A 92 14.87 -22.03 -23.39
C LEU A 92 16.40 -21.86 -23.36
N ASP A 93 16.89 -20.63 -23.57
CA ASP A 93 18.32 -20.31 -23.52
C ASP A 93 18.90 -20.57 -22.12
N ALA A 94 18.16 -20.19 -21.07
CA ALA A 94 18.54 -20.47 -19.69
C ALA A 94 18.54 -21.98 -19.37
N ALA A 95 17.56 -22.73 -19.88
CA ALA A 95 17.53 -24.18 -19.74
C ALA A 95 18.73 -24.83 -20.46
N VAL A 96 19.03 -24.43 -21.69
CA VAL A 96 20.18 -24.92 -22.46
C VAL A 96 21.49 -24.63 -21.75
N GLN A 97 21.67 -23.42 -21.21
CA GLN A 97 22.84 -23.07 -20.39
C GLN A 97 22.92 -23.94 -19.12
N MET A 98 21.80 -24.16 -18.44
CA MET A 98 21.77 -24.98 -17.22
C MET A 98 22.11 -26.45 -17.48
N PHE A 99 21.69 -27.00 -18.62
CA PHE A 99 22.07 -28.35 -19.05
C PHE A 99 23.51 -28.42 -19.56
N SER A 100 24.05 -27.36 -20.17
CA SER A 100 25.43 -27.31 -20.65
C SER A 100 26.48 -27.14 -19.54
N VAL A 101 26.10 -26.60 -18.37
CA VAL A 101 27.01 -26.39 -17.22
C VAL A 101 27.04 -27.59 -16.27
N ASN A 102 26.06 -28.50 -16.36
CA ASN A 102 25.96 -29.70 -15.53
C ASN A 102 26.11 -31.01 -16.32
N GLY A 103 26.56 -30.94 -17.57
CA GLY A 103 26.87 -32.07 -18.45
C GLY A 103 28.34 -32.08 -18.86
#